data_AF-A0A081N6J9-F1
#
_entry.id   AF-A0A081N6J9-F1
#
_cell.length_a   1.000
_cell.length_b   1.000
_cell.length_c   1.000
_cell.angle_alpha   90.00
_cell.angle_beta   90.00
_cell.angle_gamma   90.00
#
_symmetry.space_group_name_H-M   'P 1'
#
loop_
_entity.id
_entity.type
_entity.pdbx_description
1 polymer ?
#
loop_
_entity_poly.entity_id
_entity_poly.type
_entity_poly.pdbx_seq_one_letter_code
_entity_poly.pdbx_strand_id
1 'polypeptide(L)' 'MSFLGSRDEPADQRTVESRKKLRESMNAQIEAFLNSGGEIEEVPSNITADPPKKPSSEYGNRPI' A
#
# COMPACT_ATOMS: atom_id res chain seq x y z
N MET A 1 22.42 11.15 7.14
CA MET A 1 22.45 9.67 7.06
C MET A 1 21.02 9.19 6.90
N SER A 2 20.68 8.71 5.70
CA SER A 2 19.35 8.21 5.33
C SER A 2 19.03 6.91 6.09
N PHE A 3 17.84 6.88 6.70
CA PHE A 3 17.35 5.78 7.53
C PHE A 3 16.90 4.63 6.62
N LEU A 4 17.68 3.54 6.56
CA LEU A 4 17.46 2.42 5.62
C LEU A 4 16.55 1.31 6.19
N GLY A 5 15.54 1.67 6.98
CA GLY A 5 14.54 0.73 7.49
C GLY A 5 13.63 1.40 8.51
N SER A 6 12.32 1.20 8.40
CA SER A 6 11.37 1.71 9.39
C SER A 6 11.79 1.27 10.80
N ARG A 7 11.49 2.07 11.83
CA ARG A 7 11.80 1.72 13.23
C ARG A 7 11.21 0.37 13.64
N ASP A 8 10.18 -0.07 12.92
CA ASP A 8 9.42 -1.30 13.16
C ASP A 8 9.98 -2.53 12.44
N GLU A 9 11.00 -2.38 11.58
CA GLU A 9 11.57 -3.51 10.85
C GLU A 9 12.54 -4.31 11.75
N PRO A 10 12.28 -5.60 12.05
CA PRO A 10 13.15 -6.42 12.89
C PRO A 10 14.56 -6.52 12.28
N ALA A 11 15.58 -6.54 13.15
CA ALA A 11 16.98 -6.49 12.73
C ALA A 11 17.37 -7.59 11.71
N ASP A 12 16.73 -8.76 11.80
CA ASP A 12 16.96 -9.89 10.90
C ASP A 12 16.57 -9.59 9.44
N GLN A 13 15.57 -8.72 9.23
CA GLN A 13 15.10 -8.28 7.92
C GLN A 13 16.00 -7.22 7.28
N ARG A 14 16.95 -6.66 8.03
CA ARG A 14 17.92 -5.66 7.52
C ARG A 14 19.13 -6.30 6.85
N THR A 15 19.23 -7.63 6.83
CA THR A 15 20.28 -8.37 6.12
C THR A 15 20.02 -8.42 4.61
N VAL A 16 21.09 -8.52 3.82
CA VAL A 16 20.98 -8.66 2.34
C VAL A 16 20.25 -9.96 1.98
N GLU A 17 20.57 -11.05 2.69
CA GLU A 17 19.93 -12.36 2.51
C GLU A 17 18.43 -12.32 2.80
N SER A 18 18.00 -11.65 3.88
CA SER A 18 16.55 -11.53 4.16
C SER A 18 15.82 -10.72 3.09
N ARG A 19 16.41 -9.63 2.60
CA ARG A 19 15.82 -8.85 1.51
C ARG A 19 15.75 -9.65 0.21
N LYS A 20 16.76 -10.50 -0.05
CA LYS A 20 16.77 -11.39 -1.22
C LYS A 20 15.62 -12.39 -1.16
N LYS A 21 15.44 -13.08 -0.03
CA LYS A 21 14.32 -14.01 0.19
C LYS A 21 12.96 -13.33 0.03
N LEU A 22 12.80 -12.12 0.58
CA LEU A 22 11.57 -11.34 0.43
C LEU A 22 11.31 -10.98 -1.03
N ARG A 23 12.35 -10.61 -1.78
CA ARG A 23 12.22 -10.30 -3.21
C ARG A 23 11.85 -11.53 -4.02
N GLU A 24 12.45 -12.67 -3.73
CA GLU A 24 12.12 -13.96 -4.36
C GLU A 24 10.67 -14.37 -4.09
N SER A 25 10.20 -14.27 -2.85
CA SER A 25 8.80 -14.59 -2.51
C SER A 25 7.80 -13.62 -3.14
N MET A 26 8.15 -12.34 -3.23
CA MET A 26 7.32 -11.33 -3.90
C MET A 26 7.24 -11.60 -5.41
N ASN A 27 8.36 -11.92 -6.07
CA ASN A 27 8.38 -12.27 -7.48
C ASN A 27 7.50 -13.48 -7.78
N ALA A 28 7.58 -14.55 -6.97
CA ALA A 28 6.73 -15.73 -7.14
C ALA A 28 5.23 -15.41 -7.02
N GLN A 29 4.85 -14.52 -6.11
CA GLN A 29 3.47 -14.06 -5.96
C GLN A 29 3.00 -13.24 -7.16
N ILE A 30 3.86 -12.36 -7.69
CA ILE A 30 3.57 -11.57 -8.89
C ILE A 30 3.33 -12.51 -10.08
N GLU A 31 4.21 -13.50 -10.30
CA GLU A 31 4.05 -14.48 -11.37
C GLU A 31 2.75 -15.25 -11.24
N ALA A 32 2.39 -15.70 -10.03
CA ALA A 32 1.13 -16.39 -9.77
C ALA A 32 -0.10 -15.49 -10.07
N PHE A 33 -0.04 -14.21 -9.71
CA PHE A 33 -1.09 -13.24 -9.96
C PHE A 33 -1.27 -12.94 -11.46
N LEU A 34 -0.18 -12.82 -12.21
CA LEU A 34 -0.23 -12.63 -13.66
C LEU A 34 -0.77 -13.89 -14.36
N ASN A 35 -0.32 -15.07 -13.93
CA ASN A 35 -0.78 -16.35 -14.49
C ASN A 35 -2.26 -16.64 -14.20
N SER A 36 -2.81 -16.14 -13.10
CA SER A 36 -4.23 -16.25 -12.79
C SER A 36 -5.10 -15.27 -13.59
N GLY A 37 -4.52 -14.45 -14.46
CA GLY A 37 -5.21 -13.47 -15.29
C GLY A 37 -5.35 -12.10 -14.63
N GLY A 38 -4.59 -11.83 -13.56
CA GLY A 38 -4.47 -10.50 -12.99
C GLY A 38 -3.62 -9.58 -13.88
N GLU A 39 -3.95 -8.30 -13.89
CA GLU A 39 -3.24 -7.26 -14.64
C GLU A 39 -2.64 -6.25 -13.65
N ILE A 40 -1.44 -5.75 -13.96
CA ILE A 40 -0.78 -4.71 -13.18
C ILE A 40 -1.09 -3.36 -13.83
N GLU A 41 -1.80 -2.50 -13.13
CA GLU A 41 -2.08 -1.13 -13.56
C GLU A 41 -1.06 -0.17 -12.93
N GLU A 42 -0.49 0.72 -13.74
CA GLU A 42 0.38 1.80 -13.27
C GLU A 42 -0.49 2.95 -12.74
N VAL A 43 -0.43 3.21 -11.44
CA VAL A 43 -1.15 4.32 -10.82
C VAL A 43 -0.29 5.59 -10.88
N PRO A 44 -0.75 6.66 -11.55
CA PRO A 44 -0.03 7.93 -11.57
C PRO A 44 0.06 8.57 -10.18
N SER A 45 1.22 9.17 -9.86
CA SER A 45 1.49 9.79 -8.55
C SER A 45 0.59 10.99 -8.18
N ASN A 46 -0.22 11.49 -9.12
CA ASN A 46 -1.15 12.60 -8.91
C ASN A 46 -2.57 12.15 -8.53
N ILE A 47 -2.85 10.85 -8.46
CA ILE A 47 -4.12 10.32 -7.96
C ILE A 47 -4.05 10.27 -6.42
N THR A 48 -4.38 11.39 -5.79
CA THR A 48 -4.86 11.37 -4.41
C THR A 48 -6.32 10.93 -4.43
N ALA A 49 -6.63 9.78 -3.81
CA ALA A 49 -8.02 9.41 -3.55
C ALA A 49 -8.71 10.60 -2.86
N ASP A 50 -9.84 11.06 -3.41
CA ASP A 50 -10.55 12.24 -2.93
C ASP A 50 -10.81 12.04 -1.41
N PRO A 51 -10.25 12.89 -0.53
CA PRO A 51 -10.33 12.66 0.90
C PRO A 51 -11.80 12.61 1.34
N PRO A 52 -12.14 11.79 2.35
CA PRO A 52 -13.53 11.62 2.77
C PRO A 52 -14.18 12.97 3.07
N LYS A 53 -15.21 13.31 2.28
CA LYS A 53 -15.94 14.57 2.43
C LYS A 53 -16.71 14.55 3.74
N LYS A 54 -16.71 15.69 4.44
CA LYS A 54 -17.46 15.87 5.68
C LYS A 54 -18.95 15.59 5.41
N PRO A 55 -19.63 14.76 6.22
CA PRO A 55 -21.05 14.52 6.05
C PRO A 55 -21.83 15.84 6.22
N SER A 56 -22.81 16.10 5.35
CA SER A 56 -23.74 17.21 5.51
C SER A 56 -24.60 16.94 6.75
N SER A 57 -24.50 17.80 7.76
CA SER A 57 -25.38 17.75 8.93
C SER A 57 -26.72 18.41 8.57
N GLU A 58 -27.71 17.64 8.15
CA GLU A 58 -29.08 18.12 7.96
C GLU A 58 -29.90 18.18 9.26
N TYR A 59 -29.26 18.02 10.42
CA TYR A 59 -29.93 18.14 11.70
C TYR A 59 -30.33 19.60 11.97
N GLY A 60 -31.64 19.86 12.00
CA GLY A 60 -32.23 21.19 12.26
C GLY A 60 -32.96 21.84 11.08
N ASN A 61 -32.97 21.23 9.88
CA ASN A 61 -33.70 21.79 8.71
C ASN A 61 -35.18 21.39 8.65
N ARG A 62 -35.69 20.64 9.64
CA ARG A 62 -37.13 20.37 9.78
C ARG A 62 -37.67 21.27 10.88
N PRO A 63 -38.68 22.13 10.61
CA PRO A 63 -39.35 22.89 11.65
C PRO A 63 -39.99 21.93 12.65
N ILE A 64 -39.85 22.26 13.94
CA ILE A 64 -40.49 21.57 15.08
C ILE A 64 -41.91 22.05 15.32
#